data_AF-A0A7H8QLA5-F1
#
_entry.id   AF-A0A7H8QLA5-F1
#
_cell.length_a   1.000
_cell.length_b   1.000
_cell.length_c   1.000
_cell.angle_alpha   90.00
_cell.angle_beta   90.00
_cell.angle_gamma   90.00
#
_symmetry.space_group_name_H-M   'P 1'
#
loop_
_entity.id
_entity.type
_entity.pdbx_description
1 polymer ?
#
loop_
_entity_poly.entity_id
_entity_poly.type
_entity_poly.pdbx_seq_one_letter_code
_entity_poly.pdbx_strand_id
1 'polypeptide(L)'
;MQAPLPVIVKRLASTPPEIVCEILNDLRIWDVLRLICYSDPRINNAVLLNRWYGEIFEQNIDLLLAMREVVQLYSDFGREMRWKLAPLDSPLALLTGTPSDIGRHLYRRNIAMSERLVSSSSATRGYPALPIQKDGENQYYIIINEYMKLKIALHLHGLSNRRFKFLPLYYDKSNPLPPESTDYTLDGIKRRWHTLRNSQRNLVEHRIRQVTRAADLFESNPDILKLASDPGQHQRKNIAHIIGGMRRIMQQMSDNSMIRGDSNSGGRYFFVYFPVVPFDASLRLLLKKLKARHERTQSRTEEDDSIKILLAGLSSIYTAPEKWQWSEDTEQPWKRRRDIAITHPERIPRVMYKSQPYNAQHNPYTSDLDFEQLKFVSGYTKFYRFLPNAQREEYTGNREASWDTHDDREVEWLEAFVKVYRSVYGD
;
A
#
# COMPACT_ATOMS: atom_id res chain seq x y z
N MET A 1 16.68 8.52 31.58
CA MET A 1 17.22 7.82 30.39
C MET A 1 17.04 6.33 30.60
N GLN A 2 16.30 5.62 29.72
CA GLN A 2 16.22 4.16 29.79
C GLN A 2 17.54 3.58 29.26
N ALA A 3 18.22 2.76 30.06
CA ALA A 3 19.40 2.05 29.58
C ALA A 3 19.02 1.16 28.39
N PRO A 4 19.91 0.99 27.39
CA PRO A 4 19.64 0.08 26.29
C PRO A 4 19.44 -1.31 26.85
N LEU A 5 18.37 -1.99 26.43
CA LEU A 5 17.94 -3.28 26.95
C LEU A 5 19.05 -4.37 26.99
N PRO A 6 20.02 -4.41 26.04
CA PRO A 6 21.19 -5.30 26.16
C PRO A 6 22.05 -5.07 27.42
N VAL A 7 22.19 -3.82 27.88
CA VAL A 7 22.95 -3.51 29.11
C VAL A 7 22.20 -3.98 30.35
N ILE A 8 20.87 -3.87 30.35
CA ILE A 8 20.02 -4.38 31.43
C ILE A 8 20.16 -5.91 31.51
N VAL A 9 20.04 -6.61 30.38
CA VAL A 9 20.22 -8.06 30.27
C VAL A 9 21.59 -8.48 30.82
N LYS A 10 22.67 -7.82 30.40
CA LYS A 10 24.03 -8.13 30.89
C LYS A 10 24.16 -7.96 32.40
N ARG A 11 23.57 -6.90 32.97
CA ARG A 11 23.60 -6.64 34.41
C ARG A 11 22.77 -7.67 35.18
N LEU A 12 21.56 -7.99 34.71
CA LEU A 12 20.73 -9.04 35.30
C LEU A 12 21.44 -10.39 35.28
N ALA A 13 22.09 -10.76 34.17
CA ALA A 13 22.84 -12.00 34.06
C ALA A 13 24.04 -12.11 35.03
N SER A 14 24.59 -10.98 35.48
CA SER A 14 25.65 -10.92 36.50
C SER A 14 25.14 -10.81 37.94
N THR A 15 23.84 -10.60 38.12
CA THR A 15 23.21 -10.41 39.44
C THR A 15 22.84 -11.78 40.03
N PRO A 16 22.91 -11.97 41.36
CA PRO A 16 22.43 -13.20 42.00
C PRO A 16 20.97 -13.52 41.63
N PRO A 17 20.62 -14.80 41.40
CA PRO A 17 19.30 -15.18 40.87
C PRO A 17 18.14 -14.78 41.79
N GLU A 18 18.36 -14.74 43.10
CA GLU A 18 17.35 -14.32 44.08
C GLU A 18 16.95 -12.86 43.85
N ILE A 19 17.94 -11.98 43.67
CA ILE A 19 17.72 -10.56 43.39
C ILE A 19 17.09 -10.38 42.01
N VAL A 20 17.47 -11.20 41.02
CA VAL A 20 16.81 -11.19 39.71
C VAL A 20 15.33 -11.56 39.86
N CYS A 21 14.99 -12.60 40.62
CA CYS A 21 13.60 -12.99 40.88
C CYS A 21 12.79 -11.88 41.54
N GLU A 22 13.36 -11.13 42.50
CA GLU A 22 12.71 -9.95 43.09
C GLU A 22 12.49 -8.85 42.06
N ILE A 23 13.50 -8.53 41.24
CA ILE A 23 13.34 -7.56 40.14
C ILE A 23 12.23 -8.00 39.18
N LEU A 24 12.16 -9.29 38.83
CA LEU A 24 11.12 -9.83 37.95
C LEU A 24 9.71 -9.65 38.53
N ASN A 25 9.53 -9.65 39.86
CA ASN A 25 8.23 -9.40 40.51
C ASN A 25 7.72 -7.96 40.29
N ASP A 26 8.63 -7.00 40.07
CA ASP A 26 8.29 -5.60 39.84
C ASP A 26 8.11 -5.25 38.35
N LEU A 27 8.33 -6.22 37.46
CA LEU A 27 8.21 -6.02 36.02
C LEU A 27 6.82 -6.35 35.51
N ARG A 28 6.43 -5.68 34.42
CA ARG A 28 5.24 -6.07 33.68
C ARG A 28 5.52 -7.36 32.91
N ILE A 29 4.48 -8.15 32.65
CA ILE A 29 4.56 -9.36 31.81
C ILE A 29 5.29 -9.05 30.50
N TRP A 30 4.95 -7.96 29.81
CA TRP A 30 5.63 -7.56 28.58
C TRP A 30 7.14 -7.35 28.73
N ASP A 31 7.59 -6.77 29.83
CA ASP A 31 9.00 -6.47 30.03
C ASP A 31 9.79 -7.76 30.27
N VAL A 32 9.22 -8.73 30.98
CA VAL A 32 9.81 -10.07 31.13
C VAL A 32 9.81 -10.85 29.82
N LEU A 33 8.72 -10.78 29.06
CA LEU A 33 8.67 -11.36 27.71
C LEU A 33 9.74 -10.75 26.77
N ARG A 34 10.08 -9.47 26.92
CA ARG A 34 11.19 -8.87 26.17
C ARG A 34 12.55 -9.39 26.61
N LEU A 35 12.74 -9.67 27.90
CA LEU A 35 13.99 -10.22 28.42
C LEU A 35 14.27 -11.61 27.84
N ILE A 36 13.25 -12.47 27.73
CA ILE A 36 13.44 -13.83 27.16
C ILE A 36 13.84 -13.81 25.68
N CYS A 37 13.58 -12.73 24.93
CA CYS A 37 14.02 -12.59 23.54
C CYS A 37 15.54 -12.50 23.38
N TYR A 38 16.30 -12.22 24.45
CA TYR A 38 17.76 -12.16 24.41
C TYR A 38 18.44 -13.52 24.53
N SER A 39 17.67 -14.58 24.77
CA SER A 39 18.17 -15.96 24.82
C SER A 39 19.28 -16.21 25.85
N ASP A 40 19.36 -15.39 26.90
CA ASP A 40 20.32 -15.57 27.98
C ASP A 40 19.88 -16.74 28.89
N PRO A 41 20.70 -17.80 29.06
CA PRO A 41 20.32 -18.97 29.86
C PRO A 41 20.06 -18.65 31.33
N ARG A 42 20.79 -17.69 31.93
CA ARG A 42 20.61 -17.32 33.34
C ARG A 42 19.29 -16.61 33.54
N ILE A 43 18.94 -15.71 32.62
CA ILE A 43 17.64 -15.02 32.65
C ILE A 43 16.50 -16.01 32.44
N ASN A 44 16.60 -16.93 31.47
CA ASN A 44 15.56 -17.94 31.26
C ASN A 44 15.37 -18.80 32.51
N ASN A 45 16.45 -19.24 33.15
CA ASN A 45 16.38 -19.99 34.41
C ASN A 45 15.75 -19.16 35.53
N ALA A 46 16.11 -17.88 35.68
CA ALA A 46 15.51 -17.01 36.69
C ALA A 46 14.00 -16.79 36.44
N VAL A 47 13.57 -16.68 35.19
CA VAL A 47 12.15 -16.61 34.82
C VAL A 47 11.41 -17.89 35.19
N LEU A 48 11.99 -19.06 34.93
CA LEU A 48 11.38 -20.36 35.28
C LEU A 48 11.36 -20.61 36.79
N LEU A 49 12.37 -20.12 37.53
CA LEU A 49 12.45 -20.25 39.00
C LEU A 49 11.58 -19.23 39.74
N ASN A 50 11.24 -18.10 39.11
CA ASN A 50 10.33 -17.12 39.69
C ASN A 50 8.95 -17.76 39.90
N ARG A 51 8.35 -17.57 41.08
CA ARG A 51 7.06 -18.19 41.46
C ARG A 51 5.96 -17.94 40.43
N TRP A 52 5.80 -16.70 39.96
CA TRP A 52 4.70 -16.33 39.07
C TRP A 52 4.97 -16.75 37.63
N TYR A 53 6.16 -16.47 37.12
CA TYR A 53 6.47 -16.82 35.73
C TYR A 53 6.73 -18.32 35.56
N GLY A 54 7.28 -18.99 36.57
CA GLY A 54 7.38 -20.44 36.64
C GLY A 54 6.01 -21.12 36.55
N GLU A 55 4.98 -20.56 37.19
CA GLU A 55 3.59 -21.03 37.01
C GLU A 55 3.08 -20.76 35.58
N ILE A 56 3.33 -19.56 35.03
CA ILE A 56 2.94 -19.23 33.63
C ILE A 56 3.62 -20.13 32.61
N PHE A 57 4.82 -20.65 32.87
CA PHE A 57 5.54 -21.51 31.92
C PHE A 57 5.62 -22.97 32.38
N GLU A 58 4.94 -23.36 33.46
CA GLU A 58 5.03 -24.70 34.07
C GLU A 58 6.47 -25.16 34.32
N GLN A 59 7.37 -24.22 34.60
CA GLN A 59 8.81 -24.47 34.73
C GLN A 59 9.39 -25.20 33.49
N ASN A 60 8.72 -25.09 32.34
CA ASN A 60 9.03 -25.77 31.10
C ASN A 60 9.75 -24.79 30.14
N ILE A 61 11.01 -25.13 29.84
CA ILE A 61 11.84 -24.33 28.93
C ILE A 61 11.27 -24.30 27.50
N ASP A 62 10.66 -25.38 27.03
CA ASP A 62 10.12 -25.47 25.67
C ASP A 62 8.94 -24.52 25.49
N LEU A 63 8.07 -24.38 26.51
CA LEU A 63 7.00 -23.37 26.50
C LEU A 63 7.55 -21.94 26.48
N LEU A 64 8.61 -21.67 27.26
CA LEU A 64 9.26 -20.37 27.25
C LEU A 64 9.90 -20.05 25.88
N LEU A 65 10.53 -21.05 25.24
CA LEU A 65 11.11 -20.91 23.90
C LEU A 65 10.02 -20.73 22.83
N ALA A 66 8.91 -21.45 22.91
CA ALA A 66 7.79 -21.27 21.99
C ALA A 66 7.16 -19.86 22.14
N MET A 67 7.02 -19.36 23.38
CA MET A 67 6.55 -17.99 23.62
C MET A 67 7.49 -16.95 23.01
N ARG A 68 8.81 -17.18 23.06
CA ARG A 68 9.80 -16.26 22.50
C ARG A 68 9.51 -15.92 21.04
N GLU A 69 9.18 -16.91 20.22
CA GLU A 69 8.90 -16.67 18.79
C GLU A 69 7.68 -15.76 18.58
N VAL A 70 6.64 -15.96 19.39
CA VAL A 70 5.41 -15.16 19.35
C VAL A 70 5.70 -13.73 19.78
N VAL A 71 6.50 -13.56 20.84
CA VAL A 71 6.90 -12.24 21.35
C VAL A 71 7.76 -11.50 20.33
N GLN A 72 8.70 -12.17 19.68
CA GLN A 72 9.52 -11.58 18.61
C GLN A 72 8.65 -11.09 17.46
N LEU A 73 7.74 -11.95 16.97
CA LEU A 73 6.81 -11.57 15.91
C LEU A 73 5.92 -10.39 16.32
N TYR A 74 5.36 -10.42 17.53
CA TYR A 74 4.53 -9.33 18.05
C TYR A 74 5.29 -8.01 18.23
N SER A 75 6.53 -8.09 18.72
CA SER A 75 7.43 -6.94 18.88
C SER A 75 7.79 -6.33 17.54
N ASP A 76 8.17 -7.14 16.56
CA ASP A 76 8.55 -6.67 15.23
C ASP A 76 7.35 -6.11 14.47
N PHE A 77 6.22 -6.80 14.53
CA PHE A 77 4.96 -6.32 13.95
C PHE A 77 4.56 -4.99 14.59
N GLY A 78 4.54 -4.92 15.92
CA GLY A 78 4.14 -3.70 16.61
C GLY A 78 5.15 -2.55 16.43
N ARG A 79 6.45 -2.81 16.27
CA ARG A 79 7.45 -1.79 15.93
C ARG A 79 7.16 -1.20 14.55
N GLU A 80 6.95 -2.08 13.56
CA GLU A 80 6.58 -1.65 12.20
C GLU A 80 5.27 -0.86 12.27
N MET A 81 4.23 -1.37 12.93
CA MET A 81 2.93 -0.72 13.04
C MET A 81 2.85 0.47 14.01
N ARG A 82 3.97 0.85 14.66
CA ARG A 82 4.04 1.88 15.71
C ARG A 82 3.01 1.68 16.83
N TRP A 83 2.77 0.42 17.19
CA TRP A 83 1.87 0.06 18.27
C TRP A 83 2.47 0.35 19.63
N LYS A 84 1.60 0.73 20.56
CA LYS A 84 1.88 0.54 21.98
C LYS A 84 1.80 -0.97 22.26
N LEU A 85 2.94 -1.61 22.48
CA LEU A 85 3.05 -3.07 22.61
C LEU A 85 2.31 -3.61 23.85
N ALA A 86 2.36 -2.89 24.96
CA ALA A 86 1.64 -3.20 26.20
C ALA A 86 0.81 -1.98 26.66
N PRO A 87 -0.35 -1.72 26.03
CA PRO A 87 -1.27 -0.69 26.52
C PRO A 87 -1.85 -1.12 27.87
N LEU A 88 -2.26 -0.16 28.71
CA LEU A 88 -2.66 -0.43 30.10
C LEU A 88 -3.87 -1.37 30.23
N ASP A 89 -4.65 -1.52 29.17
CA ASP A 89 -5.79 -2.42 29.09
C ASP A 89 -5.47 -3.80 28.48
N SER A 90 -4.20 -4.05 28.15
CA SER A 90 -3.71 -5.35 27.66
C SER A 90 -3.29 -6.25 28.82
N PRO A 91 -3.45 -7.59 28.68
CA PRO A 91 -2.84 -8.54 29.61
C PRO A 91 -1.32 -8.41 29.71
N LEU A 92 -0.66 -7.83 28.70
CA LEU A 92 0.78 -7.61 28.69
C LEU A 92 1.25 -6.49 29.64
N ALA A 93 0.34 -5.59 30.05
CA ALA A 93 0.67 -4.47 30.95
C ALA A 93 0.56 -4.81 32.44
N LEU A 94 0.15 -6.04 32.77
CA LEU A 94 0.04 -6.49 34.15
C LEU A 94 1.39 -6.54 34.85
N LEU A 95 1.43 -6.01 36.07
CA LEU A 95 2.50 -6.28 37.02
C LEU A 95 2.32 -7.69 37.57
N THR A 96 3.43 -8.41 37.75
CA THR A 96 3.44 -9.66 38.49
C THR A 96 3.19 -9.40 39.97
N GLY A 97 2.49 -10.32 40.64
CA GLY A 97 2.22 -10.21 42.08
C GLY A 97 0.83 -9.73 42.50
N THR A 98 -0.12 -9.43 41.60
CA THR A 98 -1.55 -9.25 41.97
C THR A 98 -2.33 -10.55 41.75
N PRO A 99 -2.60 -11.36 42.79
CA PRO A 99 -3.29 -12.63 42.66
C PRO A 99 -4.79 -12.42 42.40
N SER A 100 -5.34 -13.23 41.51
CA SER A 100 -6.75 -13.60 41.39
C SER A 100 -7.75 -12.64 40.73
N ASP A 101 -7.75 -11.32 40.96
CA ASP A 101 -8.88 -10.48 40.47
C ASP A 101 -8.63 -9.79 39.13
N ILE A 102 -7.42 -9.32 38.89
CA ILE A 102 -7.07 -8.65 37.64
C ILE A 102 -6.91 -9.66 36.49
N GLY A 103 -6.34 -10.83 36.79
CA GLY A 103 -6.31 -11.96 35.85
C GLY A 103 -7.73 -12.39 35.44
N ARG A 104 -8.67 -12.50 36.39
CA ARG A 104 -10.09 -12.79 36.10
C ARG A 104 -10.80 -11.64 35.35
N HIS A 105 -10.48 -10.39 35.64
CA HIS A 105 -11.09 -9.24 34.99
C HIS A 105 -10.62 -9.07 33.54
N LEU A 106 -9.32 -9.27 33.30
CA LEU A 106 -8.76 -9.30 31.94
C LEU A 106 -9.13 -10.57 31.19
N TYR A 107 -9.32 -11.70 31.87
CA TYR A 107 -9.92 -12.90 31.31
C TYR A 107 -11.34 -12.59 30.78
N ARG A 108 -12.21 -11.98 31.58
CA ARG A 108 -13.56 -11.57 31.15
C ARG A 108 -13.54 -10.52 30.04
N ARG A 109 -12.63 -9.54 30.11
CA ARG A 109 -12.52 -8.47 29.10
C ARG A 109 -11.90 -8.95 27.79
N ASN A 110 -10.92 -9.86 27.83
CA ASN A 110 -10.31 -10.45 26.64
C ASN A 110 -11.23 -11.49 26.00
N ILE A 111 -11.96 -12.28 26.78
CA ILE A 111 -13.08 -13.09 26.25
C ILE A 111 -14.10 -12.17 25.60
N ALA A 112 -14.54 -11.10 26.26
CA ALA A 112 -15.48 -10.16 25.64
C ALA A 112 -14.91 -9.45 24.41
N MET A 113 -13.59 -9.18 24.34
CA MET A 113 -12.95 -8.66 23.13
C MET A 113 -12.90 -9.72 22.04
N SER A 114 -12.47 -10.95 22.33
CA SER A 114 -12.48 -12.06 21.39
C SER A 114 -13.90 -12.38 20.91
N GLU A 115 -14.90 -12.38 21.79
CA GLU A 115 -16.31 -12.55 21.49
C GLU A 115 -16.85 -11.38 20.67
N ARG A 116 -16.48 -10.12 20.96
CA ARG A 116 -16.85 -8.97 20.13
C ARG A 116 -16.17 -9.01 18.78
N LEU A 117 -14.92 -9.48 18.70
CA LEU A 117 -14.17 -9.62 17.46
C LEU A 117 -14.78 -10.72 16.60
N VAL A 118 -15.09 -11.88 17.20
CA VAL A 118 -15.84 -13.00 16.60
C VAL A 118 -17.27 -12.61 16.22
N SER A 119 -17.95 -11.79 17.02
CA SER A 119 -19.32 -11.31 16.75
C SER A 119 -19.36 -10.14 15.76
N SER A 120 -18.29 -9.37 15.64
CA SER A 120 -18.13 -8.35 14.59
C SER A 120 -17.69 -8.98 13.27
N SER A 121 -17.00 -10.13 13.33
CA SER A 121 -16.60 -10.92 12.18
C SER A 121 -17.61 -12.00 11.81
N SER A 122 -18.69 -12.23 12.58
CA SER A 122 -19.72 -13.24 12.27
C SER A 122 -20.58 -12.90 11.05
N ALA A 123 -20.41 -11.73 10.44
CA ALA A 123 -20.83 -11.49 9.06
C ALA A 123 -19.92 -12.20 8.01
N THR A 124 -18.79 -12.76 8.44
CA THR A 124 -17.70 -13.36 7.65
C THR A 124 -17.06 -14.54 8.40
N ARG A 125 -17.72 -15.71 8.31
CA ARG A 125 -17.21 -17.11 8.35
C ARG A 125 -15.97 -17.45 9.22
N GLY A 126 -16.17 -18.29 10.25
CA GLY A 126 -15.23 -19.39 10.57
C GLY A 126 -14.15 -19.20 11.64
N TYR A 127 -14.27 -18.23 12.55
CA TYR A 127 -13.27 -18.05 13.63
C TYR A 127 -13.40 -19.18 14.67
N PRO A 128 -12.33 -19.95 14.95
CA PRO A 128 -12.38 -20.98 16.00
C PRO A 128 -12.54 -20.30 17.37
N ALA A 129 -13.50 -20.78 18.16
CA ALA A 129 -13.55 -20.43 19.57
C ALA A 129 -12.22 -20.83 20.22
N LEU A 130 -11.67 -19.96 21.08
CA LEU A 130 -10.48 -20.31 21.85
C LEU A 130 -10.77 -21.63 22.60
N PRO A 131 -9.95 -22.68 22.42
CA PRO A 131 -10.13 -23.94 23.11
C PRO A 131 -9.78 -23.74 24.58
N ILE A 132 -10.74 -23.23 25.36
CA ILE A 132 -10.64 -23.13 26.81
C ILE A 132 -11.12 -24.48 27.36
N GLN A 133 -10.23 -25.47 27.40
CA GLN A 133 -10.49 -26.68 28.18
C GLN A 133 -10.54 -26.27 29.66
N LYS A 134 -11.66 -26.62 30.32
CA LYS A 134 -11.95 -26.19 31.70
C LYS A 134 -11.11 -26.91 32.75
N ASP A 135 -10.40 -27.97 32.37
CA ASP A 135 -9.77 -28.88 33.31
C ASP A 135 -8.25 -28.91 33.07
N GLY A 136 -7.50 -28.13 33.87
CA GLY A 136 -6.18 -28.55 34.33
C GLY A 136 -4.92 -27.83 33.81
N GLU A 137 -4.87 -27.26 32.60
CA GLU A 137 -3.58 -26.83 32.02
C GLU A 137 -3.44 -25.32 31.76
N ASN A 138 -2.20 -24.83 31.90
CA ASN A 138 -1.66 -23.48 31.80
C ASN A 138 -2.50 -22.40 31.08
N GLN A 139 -3.59 -21.96 31.71
CA GLN A 139 -4.49 -20.98 31.10
C GLN A 139 -3.78 -19.65 30.80
N TYR A 140 -2.81 -19.24 31.61
CA TYR A 140 -2.11 -17.96 31.44
C TYR A 140 -1.20 -17.91 30.22
N TYR A 141 -0.38 -18.95 29.99
CA TYR A 141 0.43 -19.07 28.78
C TYR A 141 -0.45 -18.96 27.53
N ILE A 142 -1.52 -19.76 27.48
CA ILE A 142 -2.44 -19.82 26.35
C ILE A 142 -3.04 -18.44 26.11
N ILE A 143 -3.54 -17.76 27.15
CA ILE A 143 -4.16 -16.43 27.02
C ILE A 143 -3.17 -15.40 26.48
N ILE A 144 -1.96 -15.32 27.04
CA ILE A 144 -0.95 -14.34 26.63
C ILE A 144 -0.52 -14.60 25.17
N ASN A 145 -0.30 -15.87 24.84
CA ASN A 145 0.10 -16.31 23.51
C ASN A 145 -0.99 -15.99 22.47
N GLU A 146 -2.23 -16.40 22.73
CA GLU A 146 -3.38 -16.18 21.86
C GLU A 146 -3.72 -14.69 21.73
N TYR A 147 -3.59 -13.90 22.80
CA TYR A 147 -3.78 -12.45 22.72
C TYR A 147 -2.85 -11.81 21.68
N MET A 148 -1.55 -12.13 21.72
CA MET A 148 -0.57 -11.58 20.78
C MET A 148 -0.87 -12.04 19.35
N LYS A 149 -1.12 -13.34 19.15
CA LYS A 149 -1.48 -13.91 17.83
C LYS A 149 -2.74 -13.26 17.26
N LEU A 150 -3.84 -13.25 18.01
CA LEU A 150 -5.12 -12.69 17.58
C LEU A 150 -5.00 -11.21 17.25
N LYS A 151 -4.28 -10.44 18.07
CA LYS A 151 -4.10 -9.00 17.81
C LYS A 151 -3.37 -8.74 16.49
N ILE A 152 -2.36 -9.55 16.16
CA ILE A 152 -1.67 -9.47 14.86
C ILE A 152 -2.61 -9.92 13.74
N ALA A 153 -3.24 -11.09 13.88
CA ALA A 153 -4.11 -11.69 12.87
C ALA A 153 -5.27 -10.76 12.48
N LEU A 154 -5.95 -10.17 13.45
CA LEU A 154 -7.02 -9.20 13.22
C LEU A 154 -6.55 -7.98 12.46
N HIS A 155 -5.34 -7.50 12.77
CA HIS A 155 -4.78 -6.39 12.04
C HIS A 155 -4.45 -6.78 10.61
N LEU A 156 -3.74 -7.90 10.41
CA LEU A 156 -3.42 -8.44 9.09
C LEU A 156 -4.67 -8.63 8.22
N HIS A 157 -5.76 -9.14 8.80
CA HIS A 157 -7.03 -9.31 8.12
C HIS A 157 -7.68 -7.97 7.72
N GLY A 158 -7.59 -6.97 8.60
CA GLY A 158 -7.98 -5.59 8.28
C GLY A 158 -7.19 -4.99 7.11
N LEU A 159 -5.89 -5.31 7.03
CA LEU A 159 -5.02 -4.87 5.94
C LEU A 159 -5.38 -5.57 4.62
N SER A 160 -5.60 -6.89 4.62
CA SER A 160 -5.91 -7.66 3.41
C SER A 160 -7.25 -7.27 2.78
N ASN A 161 -8.28 -7.01 3.58
CA ASN A 161 -9.64 -6.88 3.06
C ASN A 161 -9.99 -5.48 2.54
N ARG A 162 -9.44 -4.42 3.14
CA ARG A 162 -9.88 -3.04 2.86
C ARG A 162 -8.80 -2.19 2.22
N ARG A 163 -7.58 -2.17 2.78
CA ARG A 163 -6.59 -1.14 2.43
C ARG A 163 -5.68 -1.48 1.25
N PHE A 164 -5.51 -2.76 0.91
CA PHE A 164 -4.44 -3.19 0.01
C PHE A 164 -4.85 -4.20 -1.05
N LYS A 165 -5.99 -3.97 -1.73
CA LYS A 165 -6.45 -4.84 -2.82
C LYS A 165 -5.43 -5.00 -3.96
N PHE A 166 -4.48 -4.08 -4.11
CA PHE A 166 -3.43 -4.10 -5.13
C PHE A 166 -2.13 -4.79 -4.69
N LEU A 167 -1.87 -4.97 -3.39
CA LEU A 167 -0.66 -5.71 -2.95
C LEU A 167 -0.57 -7.12 -3.56
N PRO A 168 -1.69 -7.86 -3.79
CA PRO A 168 -1.69 -9.10 -4.56
C PRO A 168 -0.95 -9.08 -5.89
N LEU A 169 -0.94 -7.95 -6.59
CA LEU A 169 -0.23 -7.80 -7.88
C LEU A 169 1.29 -7.88 -7.72
N TYR A 170 1.81 -7.60 -6.51
CA TYR A 170 3.24 -7.59 -6.18
C TYR A 170 3.61 -8.76 -5.27
N TYR A 171 2.75 -9.76 -5.17
CA TYR A 171 3.07 -11.00 -4.47
C TYR A 171 4.19 -11.71 -5.21
N ASP A 172 5.13 -12.25 -4.45
CA ASP A 172 6.01 -13.24 -5.00
C ASP A 172 5.15 -14.47 -5.34
N LYS A 173 5.03 -14.78 -6.63
CA LYS A 173 4.21 -15.90 -7.12
C LYS A 173 4.69 -17.24 -6.55
N SER A 174 5.96 -17.34 -6.14
CA SER A 174 6.50 -18.53 -5.46
C SER A 174 6.07 -18.64 -4.00
N ASN A 175 5.56 -17.57 -3.39
CA ASN A 175 5.12 -17.52 -2.00
C ASN A 175 3.78 -16.78 -1.86
N PRO A 176 2.68 -17.38 -2.34
CA PRO A 176 1.35 -16.77 -2.29
C PRO A 176 0.90 -16.56 -0.84
N LEU A 177 -0.09 -15.68 -0.66
CA LEU A 177 -0.73 -15.53 0.65
C LEU A 177 -1.23 -16.89 1.14
N PRO A 178 -0.97 -17.24 2.42
CA PRO A 178 -1.49 -18.46 2.98
C PRO A 178 -3.03 -18.40 3.01
N PRO A 179 -3.72 -19.56 2.95
CA PRO A 179 -5.16 -19.62 3.03
C PRO A 179 -5.65 -19.07 4.38
N GLU A 180 -6.84 -18.45 4.39
CA GLU A 180 -7.44 -17.81 5.59
C GLU A 180 -7.56 -18.76 6.78
N SER A 181 -7.72 -20.07 6.52
CA SER A 181 -7.77 -21.11 7.55
C SER A 181 -6.50 -21.21 8.41
N THR A 182 -5.36 -20.69 7.92
CA THR A 182 -4.09 -20.69 8.65
C THR A 182 -3.78 -19.39 9.36
N ASP A 183 -4.65 -18.38 9.28
CA ASP A 183 -4.40 -17.02 9.80
C ASP A 183 -4.23 -16.94 11.32
N TYR A 184 -4.49 -18.04 12.03
CA TYR A 184 -4.42 -18.12 13.49
C TYR A 184 -3.22 -18.95 13.98
N THR A 185 -2.57 -19.72 13.09
CA THR A 185 -1.34 -20.42 13.46
C THR A 185 -0.16 -19.46 13.42
N LEU A 186 0.83 -19.67 14.28
CA LEU A 186 2.01 -18.80 14.32
C LEU A 186 2.69 -18.75 12.93
N ASP A 187 2.81 -19.89 12.25
CA ASP A 187 3.41 -19.96 10.92
C ASP A 187 2.57 -19.28 9.84
N GLY A 188 1.24 -19.40 9.90
CA GLY A 188 0.36 -18.69 8.97
C GLY A 188 0.44 -17.18 9.16
N ILE A 189 0.46 -16.70 10.41
CA ILE A 189 0.67 -15.28 10.73
C ILE A 189 2.03 -14.80 10.23
N LYS A 190 3.12 -15.54 10.50
CA LYS A 190 4.47 -15.23 10.00
C LYS A 190 4.50 -15.14 8.47
N ARG A 191 4.00 -16.18 7.78
CA ARG A 191 3.95 -16.21 6.31
C ARG A 191 3.18 -15.03 5.75
N ARG A 192 1.96 -14.79 6.23
CA ARG A 192 1.12 -13.66 5.79
C ARG A 192 1.83 -12.33 6.01
N TRP A 193 2.44 -12.14 7.18
CA TRP A 193 3.20 -10.93 7.49
C TRP A 193 4.38 -10.71 6.52
N HIS A 194 5.17 -11.75 6.29
CA HIS A 194 6.31 -11.69 5.37
C HIS A 194 5.87 -11.44 3.93
N THR A 195 4.81 -12.12 3.45
CA THR A 195 4.23 -11.88 2.13
C THR A 195 3.84 -10.41 1.98
N LEU A 196 3.05 -9.86 2.92
CA LEU A 196 2.63 -8.46 2.84
C LEU A 196 3.83 -7.49 2.87
N ARG A 197 4.82 -7.69 3.74
CA ARG A 197 6.01 -6.83 3.78
C ARG A 197 6.81 -6.90 2.47
N ASN A 198 6.99 -8.10 1.93
CA ASN A 198 7.72 -8.28 0.67
C ASN A 198 6.97 -7.62 -0.48
N SER A 199 5.66 -7.76 -0.54
CA SER A 199 4.84 -7.14 -1.57
C SER A 199 4.82 -5.62 -1.48
N GLN A 200 4.79 -5.07 -0.26
CA GLN A 200 4.99 -3.64 -0.07
C GLN A 200 6.37 -3.20 -0.58
N ARG A 201 7.43 -3.95 -0.25
CA ARG A 201 8.79 -3.63 -0.72
C ARG A 201 8.86 -3.64 -2.24
N ASN A 202 8.35 -4.69 -2.89
CA ASN A 202 8.31 -4.83 -4.34
C ASN A 202 7.55 -3.67 -4.99
N LEU A 203 6.40 -3.28 -4.43
CA LEU A 203 5.63 -2.14 -4.90
C LEU A 203 6.40 -0.83 -4.77
N VAL A 204 7.03 -0.59 -3.62
CA VAL A 204 7.83 0.63 -3.38
C VAL A 204 9.02 0.69 -4.34
N GLU A 205 9.75 -0.41 -4.50
CA GLU A 205 10.86 -0.54 -5.44
C GLU A 205 10.41 -0.28 -6.89
N HIS A 206 9.26 -0.84 -7.28
CA HIS A 206 8.69 -0.63 -8.60
C HIS A 206 8.31 0.84 -8.83
N ARG A 207 7.63 1.48 -7.86
CA ARG A 207 7.30 2.92 -7.93
C ARG A 207 8.54 3.80 -8.02
N ILE A 208 9.55 3.53 -7.20
CA ILE A 208 10.82 4.26 -7.23
C ILE A 208 11.45 4.11 -8.60
N ARG A 209 11.55 2.90 -9.14
CA ARG A 209 12.09 2.64 -10.49
C ARG A 209 11.36 3.43 -11.56
N GLN A 210 10.03 3.45 -11.51
CA GLN A 210 9.21 4.21 -12.42
C GLN A 210 9.54 5.71 -12.30
N VAL A 211 9.46 6.30 -11.11
CA VAL A 211 9.75 7.74 -10.91
C VAL A 211 11.18 8.10 -11.33
N THR A 212 12.16 7.24 -11.07
CA THR A 212 13.54 7.41 -11.55
C THR A 212 13.59 7.51 -13.07
N ARG A 213 13.02 6.53 -13.79
CA ARG A 213 12.98 6.55 -15.27
C ARG A 213 12.30 7.80 -15.81
N ALA A 214 11.16 8.18 -15.22
CA ALA A 214 10.43 9.39 -15.62
C ALA A 214 11.24 10.67 -15.37
N ALA A 215 11.94 10.76 -14.23
CA ALA A 215 12.81 11.88 -13.90
C ALA A 215 14.00 11.98 -14.87
N ASP A 216 14.66 10.86 -15.17
CA ASP A 216 15.81 10.81 -16.08
C ASP A 216 15.42 11.17 -17.52
N LEU A 217 14.26 10.69 -17.98
CA LEU A 217 13.70 11.06 -19.29
C LEU A 217 13.39 12.55 -19.35
N PHE A 218 12.76 13.09 -18.31
CA PHE A 218 12.39 14.49 -18.22
C PHE A 218 13.62 15.41 -18.12
N GLU A 219 14.65 14.99 -17.39
CA GLU A 219 15.94 15.69 -17.28
C GLU A 219 16.67 15.75 -18.62
N SER A 220 16.66 14.64 -19.37
CA SER A 220 17.38 14.52 -20.64
C SER A 220 16.62 15.11 -21.83
N ASN A 221 15.30 15.32 -21.72
CA ASN A 221 14.42 15.75 -22.83
C ASN A 221 13.43 16.87 -22.45
N PRO A 222 13.88 17.96 -21.82
CA PRO A 222 12.99 18.99 -21.29
C PRO A 222 12.29 19.84 -22.36
N ASP A 223 12.78 19.82 -23.59
CA ASP A 223 12.27 20.52 -24.76
C ASP A 223 11.09 19.81 -25.42
N ILE A 224 10.91 18.50 -25.18
CA ILE A 224 9.84 17.68 -25.80
C ILE A 224 8.90 17.04 -24.79
N LEU A 225 9.27 17.01 -23.51
CA LEU A 225 8.48 16.43 -22.43
C LEU A 225 8.00 17.49 -21.42
N LYS A 226 6.93 17.17 -20.70
CA LYS A 226 6.39 17.94 -19.58
C LYS A 226 5.74 17.06 -18.53
N LEU A 227 5.48 17.62 -17.35
CA LEU A 227 4.51 17.03 -16.43
C LEU A 227 3.09 17.15 -17.01
N ALA A 228 2.27 16.12 -16.92
CA ALA A 228 0.89 16.15 -17.40
C ALA A 228 0.00 17.07 -16.56
N SER A 229 0.38 17.35 -15.32
CA SER A 229 -0.27 18.38 -14.49
C SER A 229 0.07 19.80 -14.95
N ASP A 230 1.09 19.96 -15.79
CA ASP A 230 1.49 21.26 -16.32
C ASP A 230 0.62 21.65 -17.53
N PRO A 231 -0.20 22.72 -17.43
CA PRO A 231 -0.98 23.19 -18.58
C PRO A 231 -0.09 23.80 -19.67
N GLY A 232 1.14 24.22 -19.35
CA GLY A 232 2.06 24.79 -20.33
C GLY A 232 2.44 23.79 -21.43
N GLN A 233 2.62 24.29 -22.66
CA GLN A 233 3.15 23.54 -23.80
C GLN A 233 4.54 24.08 -24.22
N HIS A 234 5.33 24.49 -23.23
CA HIS A 234 6.64 25.11 -23.43
C HIS A 234 7.61 24.61 -22.34
N GLN A 235 8.90 24.61 -22.67
CA GLN A 235 9.95 24.20 -21.74
C GLN A 235 9.93 25.08 -20.47
N ARG A 236 9.94 24.43 -19.31
CA ARG A 236 10.02 25.10 -18.02
C ARG A 236 11.47 25.49 -17.73
N LYS A 237 11.68 26.70 -17.19
CA LYS A 237 13.02 27.15 -16.75
C LYS A 237 13.52 26.42 -15.50
N ASN A 238 12.65 25.76 -14.74
CA ASN A 238 12.96 25.20 -13.42
C ASN A 238 12.86 23.66 -13.37
N ILE A 239 13.42 22.99 -14.39
CA ILE A 239 13.42 21.52 -14.49
C ILE A 239 14.15 20.88 -13.30
N ALA A 240 15.29 21.45 -12.90
CA ALA A 240 16.08 20.96 -11.77
C ALA A 240 15.29 20.90 -10.45
N HIS A 241 14.43 21.88 -10.18
CA HIS A 241 13.57 21.85 -8.99
C HIS A 241 12.51 20.77 -9.05
N ILE A 242 11.92 20.53 -10.24
CA ILE A 242 10.93 19.47 -10.44
C ILE A 242 11.57 18.10 -10.20
N ILE A 243 12.74 17.85 -10.79
CA ILE A 243 13.50 16.61 -10.59
C ILE A 243 13.91 16.45 -9.12
N GLY A 244 14.36 17.53 -8.47
CA GLY A 244 14.64 17.53 -7.04
C GLY A 244 13.42 17.16 -6.19
N GLY A 245 12.23 17.61 -6.61
CA GLY A 245 10.94 17.20 -6.02
C GLY A 245 10.67 15.71 -6.20
N MET A 246 10.82 15.18 -7.41
CA MET A 246 10.69 13.74 -7.71
C MET A 246 11.63 12.90 -6.85
N ARG A 247 12.91 13.26 -6.78
CA ARG A 247 13.92 12.57 -5.96
C ARG A 247 13.59 12.58 -4.47
N ARG A 248 13.12 13.71 -3.94
CA ARG A 248 12.65 13.81 -2.55
C ARG A 248 11.48 12.87 -2.29
N ILE A 249 10.56 12.72 -3.23
CA ILE A 249 9.40 11.84 -3.10
C ILE A 249 9.81 10.37 -3.14
N MET A 250 10.78 9.99 -3.97
CA MET A 250 11.33 8.63 -3.98
C MET A 250 11.89 8.26 -2.60
N GLN A 251 12.64 9.17 -1.96
CA GLN A 251 13.13 8.97 -0.59
C GLN A 251 11.97 8.85 0.42
N GLN A 252 10.94 9.68 0.28
CA GLN A 252 9.76 9.54 1.15
C GLN A 252 9.02 8.21 0.92
N MET A 253 8.99 7.67 -0.30
CA MET A 253 8.39 6.37 -0.60
C MET A 253 9.17 5.23 0.05
N SER A 254 10.51 5.28 0.07
CA SER A 254 11.33 4.27 0.74
C SER A 254 11.13 4.26 2.26
N ASP A 255 10.87 5.42 2.85
CA ASP A 255 10.76 5.57 4.31
C ASP A 255 9.33 5.30 4.83
N ASN A 256 8.33 5.37 3.95
CA ASN A 256 6.92 5.20 4.28
C ASN A 256 6.48 3.74 4.13
N SER A 257 5.67 3.28 5.07
CA SER A 257 5.16 1.91 5.07
C SER A 257 3.67 1.92 4.84
N MET A 258 3.25 1.38 3.70
CA MET A 258 1.84 1.31 3.31
C MET A 258 1.01 0.54 4.33
N ILE A 259 1.53 -0.60 4.80
CA ILE A 259 0.95 -1.46 5.83
C ILE A 259 0.61 -0.66 7.10
N ARG A 260 1.41 0.35 7.47
CA ARG A 260 1.11 1.22 8.63
C ARG A 260 -0.16 2.06 8.45
N GLY A 261 -0.66 2.19 7.23
CA GLY A 261 -1.71 3.14 6.88
C GLY A 261 -1.19 4.57 6.90
N ASP A 262 0.11 4.78 6.68
CA ASP A 262 0.67 6.11 6.54
C ASP A 262 0.01 6.79 5.34
N SER A 263 -0.88 7.74 5.61
CA SER A 263 -1.66 8.47 4.59
C SER A 263 -0.79 9.27 3.62
N ASN A 264 0.49 9.46 3.95
CA ASN A 264 1.50 10.14 3.15
C ASN A 264 2.35 9.19 2.29
N SER A 265 1.90 7.96 2.04
CA SER A 265 2.65 6.87 1.37
C SER A 265 2.92 7.08 -0.13
N GLY A 266 3.23 8.30 -0.54
CA GLY A 266 3.70 8.63 -1.87
C GLY A 266 2.63 8.56 -2.95
N GLY A 267 1.49 7.89 -2.74
CA GLY A 267 0.43 7.72 -3.73
C GLY A 267 -0.07 9.05 -4.29
N ARG A 268 -0.44 10.01 -3.43
CA ARG A 268 -0.87 11.36 -3.89
C ARG A 268 0.20 12.08 -4.71
N TYR A 269 1.47 11.87 -4.37
CA TYR A 269 2.60 12.51 -5.05
C TYR A 269 2.96 11.80 -6.35
N PHE A 270 2.82 10.47 -6.38
CA PHE A 270 3.01 9.67 -7.58
C PHE A 270 2.12 10.21 -8.71
N PHE A 271 0.84 10.51 -8.48
CA PHE A 271 -0.01 11.13 -9.52
C PHE A 271 0.35 12.55 -9.92
N VAL A 272 0.98 13.32 -9.03
CA VAL A 272 1.34 14.72 -9.31
C VAL A 272 2.59 14.78 -10.17
N TYR A 273 3.56 13.90 -9.92
CA TYR A 273 4.87 13.96 -10.56
C TYR A 273 5.07 12.91 -11.64
N PHE A 274 4.42 11.75 -11.57
CA PHE A 274 4.72 10.65 -12.46
C PHE A 274 4.17 10.74 -13.90
N PRO A 275 3.04 11.40 -14.22
CA PRO A 275 2.64 11.42 -15.62
C PRO A 275 3.49 12.44 -16.38
N VAL A 276 4.72 12.07 -16.77
CA VAL A 276 5.50 12.79 -17.77
C VAL A 276 4.91 12.44 -19.13
N VAL A 277 4.62 13.45 -19.94
CA VAL A 277 4.00 13.30 -21.25
C VAL A 277 4.72 14.18 -22.27
N PRO A 278 4.66 13.82 -23.57
CA PRO A 278 5.13 14.71 -24.61
C PRO A 278 4.37 16.03 -24.64
N PHE A 279 5.01 17.09 -25.14
CA PHE A 279 4.26 18.27 -25.58
C PHE A 279 3.34 17.91 -26.75
N ASP A 280 2.17 18.54 -26.80
CA ASP A 280 1.19 18.31 -27.87
C ASP A 280 1.81 18.62 -29.25
N ALA A 281 2.65 19.64 -29.31
CA ALA A 281 3.36 20.04 -30.53
C ALA A 281 4.32 18.93 -31.00
N SER A 282 5.16 18.41 -30.10
CA SER A 282 6.10 17.33 -30.39
C SER A 282 5.39 16.05 -30.81
N LEU A 283 4.30 15.70 -30.12
CA LEU A 283 3.47 14.54 -30.46
C LEU A 283 2.84 14.67 -31.84
N ARG A 284 2.18 15.81 -32.14
CA ARG A 284 1.58 16.07 -33.46
C ARG A 284 2.62 16.02 -34.57
N LEU A 285 3.77 16.61 -34.32
CA LEU A 285 4.87 16.68 -35.27
C LEU A 285 5.41 15.28 -35.59
N LEU A 286 5.58 14.41 -34.59
CA LEU A 286 5.93 13.00 -34.80
C LEU A 286 4.85 12.26 -35.61
N LEU A 287 3.59 12.35 -35.18
CA LEU A 287 2.47 11.67 -35.85
C LEU A 287 2.34 12.08 -37.32
N LYS A 288 2.52 13.36 -37.65
CA LYS A 288 2.50 13.85 -39.03
C LYS A 288 3.58 13.20 -39.90
N LYS A 289 4.80 13.02 -39.38
CA LYS A 289 5.88 12.36 -40.14
C LYS A 289 5.67 10.86 -40.24
N LEU A 290 5.21 10.20 -39.18
CA LEU A 290 4.91 8.77 -39.23
C LEU A 290 3.84 8.49 -40.27
N LYS A 291 2.78 9.30 -40.33
CA LYS A 291 1.76 9.23 -41.38
C LYS A 291 2.36 9.43 -42.77
N ALA A 292 3.11 10.50 -42.99
CA ALA A 292 3.74 10.77 -44.28
C ALA A 292 4.73 9.69 -44.72
N ARG A 293 5.42 9.04 -43.77
CA ARG A 293 6.34 7.93 -44.04
C ARG A 293 5.55 6.66 -44.39
N HIS A 294 4.49 6.35 -43.65
CA HIS A 294 3.60 5.23 -43.94
C HIS A 294 2.97 5.34 -45.34
N GLU A 295 2.50 6.53 -45.73
CA GLU A 295 1.94 6.79 -47.07
C GLU A 295 2.98 6.55 -48.17
N ARG A 296 4.26 6.88 -47.94
CA ARG A 296 5.35 6.56 -48.87
C ARG A 296 5.68 5.07 -48.88
N THR A 297 5.68 4.41 -47.73
CA THR A 297 6.01 3.00 -47.62
C THR A 297 4.87 2.09 -48.11
N GLN A 298 3.60 2.48 -48.05
CA GLN A 298 2.54 1.71 -48.72
C GLN A 298 2.73 1.62 -50.25
N SER A 299 3.54 2.52 -50.83
CA SER A 299 3.97 2.42 -52.24
C SER A 299 5.23 1.55 -52.46
N ARG A 300 5.85 1.02 -51.40
CA ARG A 300 7.08 0.21 -51.41
C ARG A 300 6.96 -0.97 -50.44
N THR A 301 6.92 -2.19 -50.95
CA THR A 301 6.67 -3.47 -50.24
C THR A 301 7.56 -3.85 -49.05
N GLU A 302 8.42 -2.97 -48.54
CA GLU A 302 9.28 -3.21 -47.38
C GLU A 302 8.84 -2.34 -46.18
N GLU A 303 8.12 -2.96 -45.23
CA GLU A 303 7.74 -2.32 -43.97
C GLU A 303 8.93 -2.19 -43.01
N ASP A 304 9.11 -1.00 -42.43
CA ASP A 304 10.12 -0.71 -41.40
C ASP A 304 9.61 -1.14 -40.01
N ASP A 305 10.27 -2.13 -39.39
CA ASP A 305 9.93 -2.71 -38.08
C ASP A 305 9.81 -1.66 -36.96
N SER A 306 10.51 -0.54 -37.07
CA SER A 306 10.47 0.55 -36.09
C SER A 306 9.10 1.23 -36.03
N ILE A 307 8.44 1.36 -37.19
CA ILE A 307 7.09 1.95 -37.30
C ILE A 307 6.05 0.95 -36.83
N LYS A 308 6.23 -0.34 -37.12
CA LYS A 308 5.39 -1.41 -36.59
C LYS A 308 5.40 -1.44 -35.07
N ILE A 309 6.55 -1.33 -34.43
CA ILE A 309 6.65 -1.33 -32.96
C ILE A 309 5.92 -0.13 -32.35
N LEU A 310 6.06 1.07 -32.93
CA LEU A 310 5.34 2.26 -32.46
C LEU A 310 3.82 2.18 -32.68
N LEU A 311 3.39 1.74 -33.87
CA LEU A 311 1.97 1.57 -34.21
C LEU A 311 1.34 0.41 -33.45
N ALA A 312 2.09 -0.66 -33.17
CA ALA A 312 1.68 -1.76 -32.32
C ALA A 312 1.65 -1.36 -30.84
N GLY A 313 2.58 -0.53 -30.38
CA GLY A 313 2.56 0.06 -29.04
C GLY A 313 1.33 0.94 -28.84
N LEU A 314 1.10 1.88 -29.77
CA LEU A 314 -0.11 2.70 -29.81
C LEU A 314 -1.36 1.81 -29.88
N SER A 315 -1.43 0.88 -30.84
CA SER A 315 -2.58 -0.04 -30.98
C SER A 315 -2.80 -0.90 -29.74
N SER A 316 -1.77 -1.45 -29.10
CA SER A 316 -1.89 -2.29 -27.89
C SER A 316 -2.37 -1.52 -26.66
N ILE A 317 -2.10 -0.20 -26.61
CA ILE A 317 -2.66 0.71 -25.60
C ILE A 317 -4.15 0.93 -25.86
N TYR A 318 -4.59 0.91 -27.12
CA TYR A 318 -5.99 1.09 -27.53
C TYR A 318 -6.81 -0.22 -27.65
N THR A 319 -6.18 -1.38 -27.84
CA THR A 319 -6.82 -2.69 -27.94
C THR A 319 -6.54 -3.52 -26.68
N ALA A 320 -7.29 -3.27 -25.61
CA ALA A 320 -7.52 -4.32 -24.61
C ALA A 320 -8.59 -5.30 -25.14
N PRO A 321 -8.53 -6.58 -24.77
CA PRO A 321 -9.38 -7.61 -25.37
C PRO A 321 -10.86 -7.37 -25.06
N GLU A 322 -11.66 -7.36 -26.13
CA GLU A 322 -13.10 -7.59 -26.09
C GLU A 322 -13.38 -8.94 -25.41
N LYS A 323 -13.97 -8.88 -24.22
CA LYS A 323 -15.12 -9.70 -23.81
C LYS A 323 -15.66 -9.13 -22.49
N TRP A 324 -16.39 -8.03 -22.61
CA TRP A 324 -17.40 -7.65 -21.64
C TRP A 324 -18.73 -7.70 -22.40
N GLN A 325 -19.48 -8.79 -22.19
CA GLN A 325 -20.88 -8.79 -22.56
C GLN A 325 -21.57 -7.75 -21.69
N TRP A 326 -22.07 -6.69 -22.33
CA TRP A 326 -23.05 -5.81 -21.71
C TRP A 326 -24.30 -6.64 -21.47
N SER A 327 -24.60 -6.94 -20.20
CA SER A 327 -25.93 -7.34 -19.79
C SER A 327 -26.81 -6.10 -19.92
N GLU A 328 -27.78 -6.13 -20.84
CA GLU A 328 -28.73 -5.04 -21.06
C GLU A 328 -29.79 -4.91 -19.95
N ASP A 329 -29.74 -5.71 -18.89
CA ASP A 329 -30.70 -5.64 -17.79
C ASP A 329 -30.03 -5.26 -16.48
N THR A 330 -30.02 -3.97 -16.19
CA THR A 330 -30.27 -3.42 -14.85
C THR A 330 -30.45 -1.90 -14.96
N GLU A 331 -31.67 -1.43 -14.71
CA GLU A 331 -31.96 -0.01 -14.54
C GLU A 331 -31.00 0.62 -13.51
N GLN A 332 -30.15 1.54 -13.98
CA GLN A 332 -29.18 2.19 -13.11
C GLN A 332 -29.76 3.44 -12.38
N PRO A 333 -29.34 3.70 -11.12
CA PRO A 333 -29.98 4.66 -10.20
C PRO A 333 -29.81 6.15 -10.53
N TRP A 334 -29.02 6.50 -11.55
CA TRP A 334 -28.71 7.90 -11.88
C TRP A 334 -29.81 8.62 -12.66
N LYS A 335 -30.75 7.90 -13.30
CA LYS A 335 -31.94 8.51 -13.93
C LYS A 335 -32.81 9.27 -12.91
N ARG A 336 -32.97 8.76 -11.68
CA ARG A 336 -33.73 9.44 -10.61
C ARG A 336 -33.13 10.78 -10.16
N ARG A 337 -31.82 11.01 -10.34
CA ARG A 337 -31.18 12.26 -9.91
C ARG A 337 -31.34 13.41 -10.90
N ARG A 338 -31.57 13.12 -12.19
CA ARG A 338 -31.91 14.17 -13.17
C ARG A 338 -33.32 14.71 -12.96
N ASP A 339 -34.28 13.84 -12.66
CA ASP A 339 -35.68 14.25 -12.55
C ASP A 339 -35.95 15.09 -11.28
N ILE A 340 -35.16 14.89 -10.21
CA ILE A 340 -35.21 15.71 -8.98
C ILE A 340 -34.59 17.11 -9.21
N ALA A 341 -33.56 17.22 -10.06
CA ALA A 341 -32.91 18.49 -10.36
C ALA A 341 -33.76 19.41 -11.27
N ILE A 342 -34.67 18.83 -12.05
CA ILE A 342 -35.60 19.56 -12.91
C ILE A 342 -36.81 20.08 -12.12
N THR A 343 -37.16 19.44 -11.00
CA THR A 343 -38.41 19.72 -10.26
C THR A 343 -38.24 20.67 -9.07
N HIS A 344 -37.03 20.87 -8.51
CA HIS A 344 -36.82 21.75 -7.35
C HIS A 344 -35.51 22.57 -7.40
N PRO A 345 -35.46 23.66 -8.19
CA PRO A 345 -34.27 24.50 -8.32
C PRO A 345 -33.87 25.28 -7.04
N GLU A 346 -34.75 25.38 -6.04
CA GLU A 346 -34.53 26.18 -4.82
C GLU A 346 -33.64 25.51 -3.75
N ARG A 347 -33.21 24.25 -3.92
CA ARG A 347 -32.59 23.45 -2.85
C ARG A 347 -31.09 23.15 -3.01
N ILE A 348 -30.35 23.90 -3.83
CA ILE A 348 -28.89 23.71 -3.97
C ILE A 348 -28.14 24.72 -3.06
N PRO A 349 -27.33 24.27 -2.08
CA PRO A 349 -26.48 25.15 -1.29
C PRO A 349 -25.37 25.77 -2.17
N ARG A 350 -25.24 27.10 -2.09
CA ARG A 350 -24.16 27.87 -2.73
C ARG A 350 -22.80 27.45 -2.16
N VAL A 351 -22.00 26.74 -2.96
CA VAL A 351 -20.54 26.72 -2.83
C VAL A 351 -19.94 27.10 -4.18
N MET A 352 -19.79 28.41 -4.39
CA MET A 352 -19.00 28.98 -5.48
C MET A 352 -17.52 28.70 -5.21
N TYR A 353 -16.82 28.09 -6.16
CA TYR A 353 -15.39 28.34 -6.34
C TYR A 353 -15.21 29.19 -7.60
N LYS A 354 -14.59 30.36 -7.39
CA LYS A 354 -14.15 31.30 -8.42
C LYS A 354 -13.11 30.63 -9.34
N SER A 355 -13.42 30.55 -10.62
CA SER A 355 -12.45 30.74 -11.69
C SER A 355 -13.09 31.64 -12.74
N GLN A 356 -12.44 32.76 -13.03
CA GLN A 356 -12.89 33.73 -14.04
C GLN A 356 -12.83 33.10 -15.44
N PRO A 357 -13.79 33.40 -16.33
CA PRO A 357 -13.67 33.03 -17.74
C PRO A 357 -12.69 33.99 -18.43
N TYR A 358 -11.62 33.43 -19.00
CA TYR A 358 -10.79 34.12 -19.97
C TYR A 358 -11.55 34.10 -21.31
N ASN A 359 -11.89 35.27 -21.85
CA ASN A 359 -12.59 35.40 -23.12
C ASN A 359 -11.73 34.84 -24.27
N ALA A 360 -12.20 33.77 -24.90
CA ALA A 360 -11.67 33.27 -26.16
C ALA A 360 -12.48 33.88 -27.31
N GLN A 361 -12.05 35.03 -27.81
CA GLN A 361 -12.42 35.50 -29.14
C GLN A 361 -11.14 35.71 -29.92
N HIS A 362 -11.05 35.02 -31.07
CA HIS A 362 -10.00 35.03 -32.10
C HIS A 362 -8.81 34.09 -31.88
N ASN A 363 -8.94 32.86 -32.41
CA ASN A 363 -7.80 32.11 -32.93
C ASN A 363 -8.07 31.79 -34.41
N PRO A 364 -7.37 32.41 -35.38
CA PRO A 364 -7.65 32.28 -36.81
C PRO A 364 -6.95 31.10 -37.50
N TYR A 365 -6.51 30.05 -36.77
CA TYR A 365 -5.74 28.93 -37.34
C TYR A 365 -6.43 27.57 -37.25
N THR A 366 -7.69 27.48 -37.68
CA THR A 366 -8.34 26.19 -37.92
C THR A 366 -9.04 26.18 -39.27
N SER A 367 -8.28 25.94 -40.33
CA SER A 367 -8.81 25.36 -41.56
C SER A 367 -7.79 24.39 -42.14
N ASP A 368 -8.33 23.29 -42.67
CA ASP A 368 -7.66 22.24 -43.46
C ASP A 368 -6.94 21.14 -42.67
N LEU A 369 -7.75 20.32 -41.99
CA LEU A 369 -7.58 18.87 -41.87
C LEU A 369 -8.93 18.30 -41.42
N ASP A 370 -9.57 17.50 -42.27
CA ASP A 370 -10.84 16.87 -41.94
C ASP A 370 -10.61 15.74 -40.91
N PHE A 371 -10.76 16.12 -39.64
CA PHE A 371 -10.59 15.28 -38.45
C PHE A 371 -11.94 14.74 -37.94
N GLU A 372 -12.91 14.47 -38.83
CA GLU A 372 -14.22 13.90 -38.44
C GLU A 372 -14.11 12.60 -37.64
N GLN A 373 -13.06 11.78 -37.84
CA GLN A 373 -12.85 10.57 -37.03
C GLN A 373 -12.24 10.81 -35.63
N LEU A 374 -11.78 12.03 -35.34
CA LEU A 374 -11.24 12.46 -34.04
C LEU A 374 -12.12 13.51 -33.35
N LYS A 375 -13.25 13.91 -33.96
CA LYS A 375 -14.20 14.91 -33.42
C LYS A 375 -14.88 14.50 -32.10
N PHE A 376 -14.69 13.28 -31.59
CA PHE A 376 -15.24 12.88 -30.29
C PHE A 376 -14.44 13.35 -29.06
N VAL A 377 -13.32 14.07 -29.22
CA VAL A 377 -12.38 14.36 -28.12
C VAL A 377 -12.09 15.85 -27.91
N SER A 378 -12.99 16.74 -28.33
CA SER A 378 -12.85 18.19 -28.11
C SER A 378 -13.96 18.74 -27.22
N GLY A 379 -13.89 18.40 -25.94
CA GLY A 379 -14.55 19.11 -24.85
C GLY A 379 -13.51 19.40 -23.77
N TYR A 380 -13.17 20.68 -23.62
CA TYR A 380 -12.26 21.25 -22.63
C TYR A 380 -12.10 20.40 -21.35
N THR A 381 -10.85 20.09 -20.99
CA THR A 381 -10.36 19.28 -19.83
C THR A 381 -10.31 17.75 -19.94
N LYS A 382 -10.65 17.14 -21.08
CA LYS A 382 -10.55 15.67 -21.25
C LYS A 382 -9.68 15.25 -22.42
N PHE A 383 -8.41 15.69 -22.43
CA PHE A 383 -7.42 14.79 -23.01
C PHE A 383 -7.34 13.59 -22.06
N TYR A 384 -7.67 12.42 -22.58
CA TYR A 384 -7.39 11.17 -21.90
C TYR A 384 -5.94 11.25 -21.42
N ARG A 385 -5.77 11.32 -20.10
CA ARG A 385 -4.54 10.87 -19.46
C ARG A 385 -4.20 9.58 -20.20
N PHE A 386 -3.06 9.51 -20.88
CA PHE A 386 -2.56 8.27 -21.48
C PHE A 386 -2.44 7.27 -20.32
N LEU A 387 -3.52 6.56 -20.06
CA LEU A 387 -3.72 5.56 -19.02
C LEU A 387 -4.31 4.39 -19.78
N PRO A 388 -3.51 3.37 -20.14
CA PRO A 388 -4.04 2.13 -20.67
C PRO A 388 -4.95 1.53 -19.58
N ASN A 389 -6.25 1.55 -19.81
CA ASN A 389 -7.27 0.77 -19.08
C ASN A 389 -7.21 0.74 -17.55
N ALA A 390 -7.09 1.89 -16.88
CA ALA A 390 -7.66 2.00 -15.54
C ALA A 390 -9.17 2.19 -15.69
N GLN A 391 -9.96 1.18 -15.31
CA GLN A 391 -11.42 1.24 -15.33
C GLN A 391 -11.89 2.58 -14.75
N ARG A 392 -12.80 3.22 -15.48
CA ARG A 392 -13.51 4.42 -15.09
C ARG A 392 -14.54 4.07 -14.01
N GLU A 393 -14.10 3.48 -12.90
CA GLU A 393 -14.86 3.63 -11.67
C GLU A 393 -14.87 5.13 -11.40
N GLU A 394 -16.07 5.71 -11.31
CA GLU A 394 -16.26 7.06 -10.84
C GLU A 394 -15.28 7.29 -9.68
N TYR A 395 -14.49 8.38 -9.74
CA TYR A 395 -13.67 8.88 -8.64
C TYR A 395 -14.61 9.22 -7.47
N THR A 396 -15.15 8.19 -6.81
CA THR A 396 -16.15 8.23 -5.75
C THR A 396 -15.45 8.55 -4.43
N GLY A 397 -14.53 9.53 -4.43
CA GLY A 397 -13.79 9.94 -3.23
C GLY A 397 -13.01 8.83 -2.53
N ASN A 398 -12.97 7.61 -3.07
CA ASN A 398 -12.33 6.48 -2.43
C ASN A 398 -10.83 6.56 -2.76
N ARG A 399 -10.08 7.20 -1.86
CA ARG A 399 -8.62 7.39 -1.93
C ARG A 399 -7.82 6.07 -2.04
N GLU A 400 -8.49 4.92 -2.08
CA GLU A 400 -7.89 3.60 -2.21
C GLU A 400 -7.62 3.20 -3.68
N ALA A 401 -8.26 3.81 -4.67
CA ALA A 401 -7.92 3.59 -6.09
C ALA A 401 -6.65 4.36 -6.53
N SER A 402 -6.13 5.26 -5.68
CA SER A 402 -4.93 6.06 -5.96
C SER A 402 -3.65 5.36 -5.51
N TRP A 403 -3.56 4.04 -5.64
CA TRP A 403 -2.37 3.29 -5.25
C TRP A 403 -1.82 2.38 -6.37
N ASP A 404 -2.48 2.27 -7.52
CA ASP A 404 -1.92 1.48 -8.61
C ASP A 404 -0.69 2.16 -9.19
N THR A 405 0.35 1.35 -9.46
CA THR A 405 1.47 1.81 -10.28
C THR A 405 0.97 2.00 -11.69
N HIS A 406 1.66 2.85 -12.44
CA HIS A 406 1.40 2.90 -13.87
C HIS A 406 1.84 1.58 -14.51
N ASP A 407 1.25 1.26 -15.66
CA ASP A 407 1.69 0.11 -16.44
C ASP A 407 3.10 0.38 -16.97
N ASP A 408 4.01 -0.59 -16.89
CA ASP A 408 5.37 -0.44 -17.42
C ASP A 408 5.37 -0.06 -18.91
N ARG A 409 4.33 -0.47 -19.64
CA ARG A 409 4.09 -0.08 -21.04
C ARG A 409 3.98 1.43 -21.25
N GLU A 410 3.53 2.19 -20.25
CA GLU A 410 3.46 3.65 -20.36
C GLU A 410 4.85 4.29 -20.38
N VAL A 411 5.76 3.81 -19.52
CA VAL A 411 7.14 4.29 -19.49
C VAL A 411 7.89 3.86 -20.74
N GLU A 412 7.70 2.61 -21.17
CA GLU A 412 8.27 2.09 -22.42
C GLU A 412 7.77 2.88 -23.64
N TRP A 413 6.48 3.22 -23.69
CA TRP A 413 5.94 4.07 -24.74
C TRP A 413 6.58 5.47 -24.74
N LEU A 414 6.79 6.07 -23.56
CA LEU A 414 7.44 7.37 -23.44
C LEU A 414 8.91 7.32 -23.91
N GLU A 415 9.64 6.27 -23.53
CA GLU A 415 11.02 6.03 -23.99
C GLU A 415 11.07 5.84 -25.52
N ALA A 416 10.15 5.05 -26.07
CA ALA A 416 10.04 4.84 -27.51
C ALA A 416 9.69 6.14 -28.25
N PHE A 417 8.77 6.94 -27.70
CA PHE A 417 8.44 8.26 -28.23
C PHE A 417 9.68 9.15 -28.31
N VAL A 418 10.43 9.28 -27.20
CA VAL A 418 11.65 10.11 -27.15
C VAL A 418 12.66 9.63 -28.17
N LYS A 419 12.92 8.32 -28.22
CA LYS A 419 13.89 7.71 -29.14
C LYS A 419 13.56 8.01 -30.60
N VAL A 420 12.29 7.83 -31.00
CA VAL A 420 11.88 8.07 -32.39
C VAL A 420 11.76 9.56 -32.70
N TYR A 421 11.31 10.38 -31.76
CA TYR A 421 11.31 11.82 -31.96
C TYR A 421 12.73 12.33 -32.22
N ARG A 422 13.70 11.91 -31.42
CA ARG A 422 15.11 12.29 -31.59
C ARG A 422 15.71 11.74 -32.88
N SER A 423 15.35 10.54 -33.33
CA SER A 423 15.86 10.04 -34.61
C SER A 423 15.29 10.76 -35.83
N VAL A 424 14.10 11.36 -35.71
CA VAL A 424 13.44 12.09 -36.81
C VAL A 424 13.78 13.58 -36.82
N TYR A 425 14.06 14.16 -35.65
CA TYR A 425 14.20 15.61 -35.46
C TYR A 425 15.45 16.06 -34.72
N GLY A 426 16.22 15.13 -34.15
CA GLY A 426 17.45 15.43 -33.44
C GLY A 426 18.63 15.51 -34.40
N ASP A 427 18.66 16.58 -35.20
CA ASP A 427 19.88 17.15 -35.78
C ASP A 427 20.02 18.60 -35.29
#